data_AF-A0A961H8S9-F1
#
_entry.id   AF-A0A961H8S9-F1
#
_cell.length_a   1.000
_cell.length_b   1.000
_cell.length_c   1.000
_cell.angle_alpha   90.00
_cell.angle_beta   90.00
_cell.angle_gamma   90.00
#
_symmetry.space_group_name_H-M   'P 1'
#
loop_
_entity.id
_entity.type
_entity.pdbx_description
1 polymer ?
#
loop_
_entity_poly.entity_id
_entity_poly.type
_entity_poly.pdbx_seq_one_letter_code
_entity_poly.pdbx_strand_id
1 'polypeptide(L)'
;MSATTRRLRSLALDRTFGGGFAGFAASVAIGWGIDQLRKVGDPVTIDATDLRPGEQYVVTARPAMKRKERKVFAKQQAARRRLNTATAPSRSTVRVARKLSRAQRQADRRPTGSPRQQRAVRRSERLGAAYDRRVVPSRKVARLQRNADALDAELAALRAAKAGPRKRRVPRTRIYR
;
A
#
# COMPACT_ATOMS: atom_id res chain seq x y z
N MET A 1 6.30 -23.01 22.17
CA MET A 1 5.75 -22.12 21.11
C MET A 1 6.44 -22.43 19.80
N SER A 2 5.68 -22.91 18.81
CA SER A 2 6.20 -23.38 17.51
C SER A 2 7.02 -22.30 16.79
N ALA A 3 8.16 -22.69 16.21
CA ALA A 3 9.09 -21.82 15.47
C ALA A 3 8.41 -20.97 14.38
N THR A 4 7.26 -21.41 13.87
CA THR A 4 6.44 -20.69 12.87
C THR A 4 5.88 -19.37 13.39
N THR A 5 5.40 -19.32 14.65
CA THR A 5 4.91 -18.08 15.27
C THR A 5 6.01 -17.05 15.49
N ARG A 6 7.26 -17.51 15.68
CA ARG A 6 8.43 -16.65 15.85
C ARG A 6 8.87 -16.03 14.51
N ARG A 7 8.81 -16.79 13.40
CA ARG A 7 9.08 -16.30 12.02
C ARG A 7 8.02 -15.32 11.50
N LEU A 8 6.74 -15.53 11.78
CA LEU A 8 5.69 -14.58 11.40
C LEU A 8 5.84 -13.23 12.15
N ARG A 9 6.29 -13.27 13.41
CA ARG A 9 6.61 -12.07 14.18
C ARG A 9 7.84 -11.33 13.67
N SER A 10 8.90 -12.03 13.23
CA SER A 10 10.07 -11.37 12.65
C SER A 10 9.73 -10.68 11.32
N LEU A 11 8.89 -11.31 10.47
CA LEU A 11 8.38 -10.69 9.24
C LEU A 11 7.53 -9.44 9.50
N ALA A 12 6.67 -9.43 10.53
CA ALA A 12 5.91 -8.25 10.93
C ALA A 12 6.81 -7.15 11.52
N LEU A 13 7.89 -7.52 12.20
CA LEU A 13 8.90 -6.60 12.72
C LEU A 13 9.77 -6.01 11.61
N ASP A 14 10.17 -6.78 10.60
CA ASP A 14 10.86 -6.25 9.41
C ASP A 14 9.95 -5.33 8.58
N ARG A 15 8.66 -5.65 8.47
CA ARG A 15 7.70 -4.73 7.82
C ARG A 15 7.52 -3.41 8.59
N THR A 16 7.77 -3.39 9.90
CA THR A 16 7.67 -2.18 10.73
C THR A 16 9.01 -1.47 10.99
N PHE A 17 10.16 -2.15 10.89
CA PHE A 17 11.49 -1.59 11.15
C PHE A 17 12.44 -1.60 9.95
N GLY A 18 12.29 -2.53 9.01
CA GLY A 18 13.10 -2.65 7.78
C GLY A 18 12.42 -2.16 6.50
N GLY A 19 11.09 -1.97 6.50
CA GLY A 19 10.32 -1.39 5.39
C GLY A 19 9.35 -0.27 5.79
N GLY A 20 9.15 -0.03 7.09
CA GLY A 20 8.11 0.86 7.59
C GLY A 20 8.48 2.36 7.58
N PHE A 21 9.71 2.72 7.93
CA PHE A 21 10.14 4.12 7.93
C PHE A 21 10.74 4.54 6.59
N ALA A 22 11.53 3.67 5.95
CA ALA A 22 11.99 3.85 4.58
C ALA A 22 10.83 3.76 3.58
N GLY A 23 9.87 2.85 3.78
CA GLY A 23 8.65 2.79 2.95
C GLY A 23 7.66 3.92 3.24
N PHE A 24 7.59 4.45 4.46
CA PHE A 24 6.83 5.66 4.75
C PHE A 24 7.48 6.90 4.14
N ALA A 25 8.80 7.07 4.30
CA ALA A 25 9.57 8.14 3.65
C ALA A 25 9.54 8.02 2.12
N ALA A 26 9.67 6.82 1.56
CA ALA A 26 9.49 6.57 0.13
C ALA A 26 8.04 6.85 -0.30
N SER A 27 7.02 6.48 0.48
CA SER A 27 5.62 6.79 0.13
C SER A 27 5.30 8.28 0.22
N VAL A 28 5.94 9.02 1.14
CA VAL A 28 5.84 10.47 1.26
C VAL A 28 6.63 11.16 0.15
N ALA A 29 7.81 10.66 -0.21
CA ALA A 29 8.62 11.15 -1.33
C ALA A 29 7.98 10.85 -2.69
N ILE A 30 7.37 9.67 -2.87
CA ILE A 30 6.59 9.30 -4.05
C ILE A 30 5.30 10.13 -4.10
N GLY A 31 4.63 10.35 -2.96
CA GLY A 31 3.46 11.21 -2.87
C GLY A 31 3.77 12.67 -3.19
N TRP A 32 4.89 13.20 -2.67
CA TRP A 32 5.39 14.53 -2.96
C TRP A 32 5.87 14.67 -4.41
N GLY A 33 6.57 13.65 -4.92
CA GLY A 33 7.02 13.56 -6.30
C GLY A 33 5.86 13.52 -7.29
N ILE A 34 4.79 12.77 -7.00
CA ILE A 34 3.58 12.75 -7.83
C ILE A 34 2.80 14.08 -7.78
N ASP A 35 2.79 14.78 -6.63
CA ASP A 35 2.17 16.11 -6.53
C ASP A 35 3.04 17.21 -7.18
N GLN A 36 4.36 17.07 -7.22
CA GLN A 36 5.30 17.90 -7.99
C GLN A 36 5.15 17.67 -9.49
N LEU A 37 5.12 16.41 -9.93
CA LEU A 37 4.88 16.00 -11.33
C LEU A 37 3.49 16.39 -11.86
N ARG A 38 2.54 16.70 -10.97
CA ARG A 38 1.24 17.27 -11.35
C ARG A 38 1.24 18.79 -11.51
N LYS A 39 2.21 19.49 -10.91
CA LYS A 39 2.33 20.94 -10.95
C LYS A 39 3.19 21.43 -12.11
N VAL A 40 4.11 20.60 -12.57
CA VAL A 40 5.02 20.91 -13.67
C VAL A 40 4.44 20.29 -14.94
N GLY A 41 4.05 21.12 -15.91
CA GLY A 41 3.53 20.70 -17.22
C GLY A 41 4.60 20.10 -18.14
N ASP A 42 5.74 19.71 -17.59
CA ASP A 42 6.88 19.21 -18.35
C ASP A 42 6.70 17.72 -18.69
N PRO A 43 7.22 17.27 -19.84
CA PRO A 43 7.18 15.87 -20.21
C PRO A 43 7.89 15.02 -19.16
N VAL A 44 7.14 14.06 -18.58
CA VAL A 44 7.66 13.11 -17.59
C VAL A 44 8.13 11.86 -18.33
N THR A 45 9.41 11.51 -18.20
CA THR A 45 9.93 10.22 -18.67
C THR A 45 9.27 9.10 -17.86
N ILE A 46 8.40 8.33 -18.51
CA ILE A 46 7.60 7.27 -17.86
C ILE A 46 8.43 5.99 -17.69
N ASP A 47 9.33 5.72 -18.63
CA ASP A 47 10.17 4.53 -18.66
C ASP A 47 11.46 4.83 -19.45
N ALA A 48 12.58 4.24 -19.01
CA ALA A 48 13.89 4.30 -19.66
C ALA A 48 14.44 2.87 -19.70
N THR A 49 13.82 2.04 -20.55
CA THR A 49 14.20 0.64 -20.72
C THR A 49 15.05 0.50 -21.97
N ASP A 50 16.25 -0.09 -21.83
CA ASP A 50 17.10 -0.49 -22.96
C ASP A 50 16.54 -1.76 -23.60
N LEU A 51 15.88 -1.59 -24.74
CA LEU A 51 15.34 -2.71 -25.53
C LEU A 51 16.45 -3.36 -26.36
N ARG A 52 16.51 -4.69 -26.35
CA ARG A 52 17.38 -5.43 -27.27
C ARG A 52 16.83 -5.39 -28.69
N PRO A 53 17.68 -5.46 -29.74
CA PRO A 53 17.20 -5.56 -31.11
C PRO A 53 16.23 -6.73 -31.28
N GLY A 54 14.98 -6.44 -31.65
CA GLY A 54 13.90 -7.42 -31.80
C GLY A 54 12.84 -7.42 -30.69
N GLU A 55 13.06 -6.72 -29.58
CA GLU A 55 12.03 -6.56 -28.54
C GLU A 55 11.02 -5.49 -28.92
N GLN A 56 9.74 -5.79 -28.71
CA GLN A 56 8.63 -4.86 -28.93
C GLN A 56 8.05 -4.43 -27.59
N TYR A 57 7.89 -3.11 -27.40
CA TYR A 57 7.21 -2.55 -26.23
C TYR A 57 5.90 -1.90 -26.63
N VAL A 58 4.83 -2.20 -25.88
CA VAL A 58 3.50 -1.64 -26.13
C VAL A 58 3.15 -0.63 -25.04
N VAL A 59 3.21 0.66 -25.39
CA VAL A 59 2.74 1.73 -24.51
C VAL A 59 1.25 1.93 -24.71
N THR A 60 0.44 1.50 -23.73
CA THR A 60 -1.00 1.76 -23.74
C THR A 60 -1.35 2.92 -22.81
N ALA A 61 -1.41 4.12 -23.38
CA ALA A 61 -1.89 5.30 -22.67
C ALA A 61 -3.43 5.29 -22.56
N ARG A 62 -3.95 5.60 -21.38
CA ARG A 62 -5.41 5.68 -21.18
C ARG A 62 -5.93 7.04 -21.65
N PRO A 63 -7.11 7.09 -22.30
CA PRO A 63 -7.76 8.35 -22.61
C PRO A 63 -8.09 9.13 -21.33
N ALA A 64 -8.10 10.46 -21.43
CA ALA A 64 -8.37 11.35 -20.31
C ALA A 64 -9.67 10.97 -19.56
N MET A 65 -9.65 11.17 -18.23
CA MET A 65 -10.78 10.83 -17.36
C MET A 65 -12.00 11.72 -17.64
N LYS A 66 -13.18 11.12 -17.73
CA LYS A 66 -14.47 11.85 -17.85
C LYS A 66 -14.88 12.51 -16.52
N ARG A 67 -15.81 13.47 -16.54
CA ARG A 67 -16.31 14.17 -15.33
C ARG A 67 -16.79 13.21 -14.24
N LYS A 68 -17.53 12.15 -14.60
CA LYS A 68 -18.01 11.13 -13.65
C LYS A 68 -16.84 10.34 -13.04
N GLU A 69 -15.91 9.85 -13.86
CA GLU A 69 -14.70 9.16 -13.41
C GLU A 69 -13.84 10.03 -12.48
N ARG A 70 -13.67 11.33 -12.80
CA ARG A 70 -12.93 12.28 -11.95
C ARG A 70 -13.55 12.43 -10.56
N LYS A 71 -14.89 12.49 -10.46
CA LYS A 71 -15.59 12.59 -9.17
C LYS A 71 -15.36 11.34 -8.31
N VAL A 72 -15.50 10.14 -8.89
CA VAL A 72 -15.27 8.87 -8.17
C VAL A 72 -13.81 8.73 -7.79
N PHE A 73 -12.88 9.08 -8.69
CA PHE A 73 -11.45 9.07 -8.41
C PHE A 73 -11.07 10.01 -7.25
N ALA A 74 -11.64 11.22 -7.20
CA ALA A 74 -11.40 12.14 -6.08
C ALA A 74 -11.88 11.54 -4.74
N LYS A 75 -13.06 10.90 -4.73
CA LYS A 75 -13.58 10.18 -3.55
C LYS A 75 -12.67 9.02 -3.14
N GLN A 76 -12.22 8.22 -4.11
CA GLN A 76 -11.28 7.10 -3.90
C GLN A 76 -9.99 7.60 -3.25
N GLN A 77 -9.42 8.69 -3.76
CA GLN A 77 -8.21 9.28 -3.20
C GLN A 77 -8.41 9.78 -1.77
N ALA A 78 -9.53 10.45 -1.49
CA ALA A 78 -9.87 10.87 -0.13
C ALA A 78 -10.06 9.69 0.83
N ALA A 79 -10.73 8.62 0.38
CA ALA A 79 -10.93 7.40 1.16
C ALA A 79 -9.59 6.70 1.46
N ARG A 80 -8.71 6.56 0.47
CA ARG A 80 -7.36 6.00 0.64
C ARG A 80 -6.50 6.83 1.58
N ARG A 81 -6.54 8.17 1.48
CA ARG A 81 -5.84 9.05 2.43
C ARG A 81 -6.31 8.79 3.86
N ARG A 82 -7.62 8.75 4.09
CA ARG A 82 -8.20 8.45 5.41
C ARG A 82 -7.81 7.06 5.92
N LEU A 83 -7.78 6.07 5.02
CA LEU A 83 -7.34 4.72 5.34
C LEU A 83 -5.88 4.71 5.77
N ASN A 84 -4.99 5.32 4.98
CA ASN A 84 -3.56 5.41 5.28
C ASN A 84 -3.30 6.07 6.63
N THR A 85 -3.99 7.16 6.94
CA THR A 85 -3.89 7.81 8.25
C THR A 85 -4.40 6.90 9.39
N ALA A 86 -5.47 6.14 9.17
CA ALA A 86 -6.03 5.25 10.17
C ALA A 86 -5.21 3.97 10.39
N THR A 87 -4.51 3.49 9.36
CA THR A 87 -3.62 2.32 9.42
C THR A 87 -2.21 2.68 9.87
N ALA A 88 -1.85 3.96 9.86
CA ALA A 88 -0.53 4.41 10.28
C ALA A 88 -0.27 4.01 11.75
N PRO A 89 0.93 3.49 12.06
CA PRO A 89 1.25 3.06 13.41
C PRO A 89 1.30 4.25 14.36
N SER A 90 0.52 4.20 15.45
CA SER A 90 0.54 5.24 16.48
C SER A 90 1.91 5.32 17.17
N ARG A 91 2.26 6.49 17.75
CA ARG A 91 3.47 6.66 18.58
C ARG A 91 3.58 5.60 19.68
N SER A 92 2.45 5.23 20.28
CA SER A 92 2.42 4.23 21.34
C SER A 92 2.70 2.81 20.81
N THR A 93 2.17 2.46 19.63
CA THR A 93 2.49 1.20 18.92
C THR A 93 3.98 1.12 18.60
N VAL A 94 4.57 2.20 18.07
CA VAL A 94 6.01 2.28 17.78
C VAL A 94 6.85 2.11 19.04
N ARG A 95 6.47 2.72 20.16
CA ARG A 95 7.17 2.55 21.45
C ARG A 95 7.16 1.10 21.93
N VAL A 96 6.01 0.42 21.86
CA VAL A 96 5.90 -1.01 22.24
C VAL A 96 6.75 -1.87 21.31
N ALA A 97 6.72 -1.60 20.01
CA ALA A 97 7.52 -2.32 19.02
C ALA A 97 9.03 -2.16 19.29
N ARG A 98 9.50 -0.94 19.63
CA ARG A 98 10.91 -0.70 19.99
C ARG A 98 11.31 -1.48 21.26
N LYS A 99 10.44 -1.51 22.27
CA LYS A 99 10.68 -2.29 23.49
C LYS A 99 10.72 -3.79 23.18
N LEU A 100 9.84 -4.28 22.31
CA LEU A 100 9.79 -5.67 21.88
C LEU A 100 11.09 -6.07 21.17
N SER A 101 11.52 -5.29 20.18
CA SER A 101 12.78 -5.52 19.45
C SER A 101 13.98 -5.56 20.39
N ARG A 102 14.08 -4.63 21.35
CA ARG A 102 15.14 -4.64 22.37
C ARG A 102 15.08 -5.91 23.25
N ALA A 103 13.89 -6.33 23.66
CA ALA A 103 13.71 -7.52 24.49
C ALA A 103 14.08 -8.81 23.74
N GLN A 104 13.76 -8.90 22.44
CA GLN A 104 14.17 -10.02 21.58
C GLN A 104 15.69 -10.06 21.42
N ARG A 105 16.33 -8.94 21.07
CA ARG A 105 17.81 -8.85 21.00
C ARG A 105 18.48 -9.26 22.31
N GLN A 106 17.91 -8.89 23.46
CA GLN A 106 18.43 -9.31 24.77
C GLN A 106 18.24 -10.80 25.05
N ALA A 107 17.16 -11.41 24.55
CA ALA A 107 16.94 -12.85 24.66
C ALA A 107 17.93 -13.63 23.78
N ASP A 108 18.20 -13.14 22.58
CA ASP A 108 19.08 -13.79 21.60
C ASP A 108 20.56 -13.67 22.00
N ARG A 109 20.98 -12.54 22.58
CA ARG A 109 22.38 -12.32 23.01
C ARG A 109 22.75 -13.12 24.27
N ARG A 110 21.79 -13.55 25.08
CA ARG A 110 22.07 -14.18 26.39
C ARG A 110 22.28 -15.69 26.25
N PRO A 111 23.16 -16.29 27.08
CA PRO A 111 23.40 -17.72 27.07
C PRO A 111 22.10 -18.51 27.25
N THR A 112 21.95 -19.53 26.42
CA THR A 112 20.77 -20.38 26.39
C THR A 112 20.59 -21.13 27.71
N GLY A 113 19.37 -21.13 28.26
CA GLY A 113 19.05 -21.75 29.54
C GLY A 113 19.28 -20.85 30.77
N SER A 114 19.99 -19.72 30.63
CA SER A 114 20.27 -18.85 31.78
C SER A 114 18.99 -18.17 32.34
N PRO A 115 18.89 -17.94 33.67
CA PRO A 115 17.74 -17.24 34.25
C PRO A 115 17.51 -15.85 33.65
N ARG A 116 18.59 -15.17 33.27
CA ARG A 116 18.54 -13.87 32.59
C ARG A 116 17.94 -13.99 31.18
N GLN A 117 18.22 -15.05 30.44
CA GLN A 117 17.59 -15.30 29.14
C GLN A 117 16.10 -15.58 29.30
N GLN A 118 15.72 -16.46 30.24
CA GLN A 118 14.32 -16.79 30.50
C GLN A 118 13.50 -15.53 30.85
N ARG A 119 14.04 -14.62 31.67
CA ARG A 119 13.41 -13.32 31.96
C ARG A 119 13.24 -12.45 30.72
N ALA A 120 14.23 -12.42 29.82
CA ALA A 120 14.14 -11.66 28.57
C ALA A 120 13.09 -12.25 27.60
N VAL A 121 13.01 -13.58 27.50
CA VAL A 121 12.00 -14.30 26.72
C VAL A 121 10.59 -14.00 27.24
N ARG A 122 10.34 -14.15 28.55
CA ARG A 122 9.03 -13.81 29.14
C ARG A 122 8.65 -12.34 28.88
N ARG A 123 9.63 -11.43 28.91
CA ARG A 123 9.40 -10.01 28.59
C ARG A 123 9.06 -9.80 27.11
N SER A 124 9.74 -10.49 26.19
CA SER A 124 9.45 -10.39 24.76
C SER A 124 8.07 -10.96 24.43
N GLU A 125 7.66 -12.04 25.07
CA GLU A 125 6.32 -12.63 24.93
C GLU A 125 5.21 -11.67 25.37
N ARG A 126 5.35 -11.07 26.56
CA ARG A 126 4.40 -10.07 27.08
C ARG A 126 4.29 -8.85 26.16
N LEU A 127 5.44 -8.32 25.71
CA LEU A 127 5.47 -7.18 24.79
C LEU A 127 4.91 -7.54 23.41
N GLY A 128 5.12 -8.77 22.96
CA GLY A 128 4.52 -9.30 21.75
C GLY A 128 3.01 -9.32 21.83
N ALA A 129 2.43 -9.88 22.90
CA ALA A 129 0.98 -9.88 23.10
C ALA A 129 0.38 -8.46 23.22
N ALA A 130 1.15 -7.51 23.77
CA ALA A 130 0.75 -6.10 23.81
C ALA A 130 0.82 -5.41 22.44
N TYR A 131 1.79 -5.80 21.60
CA TYR A 131 1.92 -5.31 20.24
C TYR A 131 0.82 -5.87 19.33
N ASP A 132 0.56 -7.18 19.38
CA ASP A 132 -0.43 -7.84 18.53
C ASP A 132 -1.82 -7.23 18.73
N ARG A 133 -2.23 -7.01 20.00
CA ARG A 133 -3.49 -6.32 20.33
C ARG A 133 -3.64 -4.93 19.71
N ARG A 134 -2.54 -4.25 19.42
CA ARG A 134 -2.53 -2.89 18.85
C ARG A 134 -2.45 -2.87 17.32
N VAL A 135 -2.03 -3.98 16.71
CA VAL A 135 -1.91 -4.11 15.25
C VAL A 135 -3.18 -4.66 14.63
N VAL A 136 -4.00 -5.39 15.39
CA VAL A 136 -5.31 -5.88 14.92
C VAL A 136 -6.14 -4.70 14.38
N PRO A 137 -6.61 -4.76 13.12
CA PRO A 137 -7.40 -3.69 12.52
C PRO A 137 -8.68 -3.45 13.30
N SER A 138 -8.94 -2.19 13.66
CA SER A 138 -10.21 -1.83 14.29
C SER A 138 -11.39 -1.96 13.31
N ARG A 139 -12.61 -2.12 13.83
CA ARG A 139 -13.85 -2.09 13.03
C ARG A 139 -13.94 -0.86 12.13
N LYS A 140 -13.42 0.28 12.60
CA LYS A 140 -13.34 1.54 11.83
C LYS A 140 -12.42 1.40 10.62
N VAL A 141 -11.24 0.80 10.79
CA VAL A 141 -10.29 0.53 9.70
C VAL A 141 -10.91 -0.43 8.69
N ALA A 142 -11.54 -1.51 9.14
CA ALA A 142 -12.24 -2.46 8.27
C ALA A 142 -13.37 -1.79 7.47
N ARG A 143 -14.09 -0.83 8.06
CA ARG A 143 -15.10 -0.03 7.34
C ARG A 143 -14.48 0.89 6.29
N LEU A 144 -13.37 1.56 6.62
CA LEU A 144 -12.65 2.41 5.67
C LEU A 144 -12.11 1.60 4.49
N GLN A 145 -11.61 0.39 4.73
CA GLN A 145 -11.16 -0.53 3.69
C GLN A 145 -12.30 -0.88 2.74
N ARG A 146 -13.44 -1.36 3.26
CA ARG A 146 -14.63 -1.66 2.45
C ARG A 146 -15.09 -0.46 1.59
N ASN A 147 -15.04 0.74 2.14
CA ASN A 147 -15.40 1.95 1.40
C ASN A 147 -14.41 2.26 0.27
N ALA A 148 -13.11 2.07 0.51
CA ALA A 148 -12.09 2.24 -0.52
C ALA A 148 -12.27 1.19 -1.63
N ASP A 149 -12.50 -0.07 -1.26
CA ASP A 149 -12.70 -1.18 -2.21
C ASP A 149 -13.96 -0.97 -3.06
N ALA A 150 -15.05 -0.48 -2.46
CA ALA A 150 -16.28 -0.15 -3.20
C ALA A 150 -16.06 0.95 -4.25
N LEU A 151 -15.30 1.98 -3.91
CA LEU A 151 -14.95 3.07 -4.85
C LEU A 151 -13.98 2.60 -5.94
N ASP A 152 -13.07 1.68 -5.62
CA ASP A 152 -12.19 1.02 -6.59
C ASP A 152 -13.01 0.22 -7.61
N ALA A 153 -14.00 -0.56 -7.14
CA ALA A 153 -14.92 -1.32 -7.97
C ALA A 153 -15.79 -0.42 -8.85
N GLU A 154 -16.35 0.66 -8.30
CA GLU A 154 -17.15 1.64 -9.05
C GLU A 154 -16.33 2.28 -10.18
N LEU A 155 -15.08 2.66 -9.90
CA LEU A 155 -14.17 3.25 -10.86
C LEU A 155 -13.72 2.23 -11.92
N ALA A 156 -13.55 0.96 -11.56
CA ALA A 156 -13.29 -0.13 -12.50
C ALA A 156 -14.49 -0.36 -13.44
N ALA A 157 -15.72 -0.37 -12.89
CA ALA A 157 -16.95 -0.53 -13.67
C ALA A 157 -17.15 0.61 -14.68
N LEU A 158 -16.93 1.87 -14.27
CA LEU A 158 -16.98 3.03 -15.17
C LEU A 158 -15.97 2.92 -16.33
N ARG A 159 -14.78 2.37 -16.04
CA ARG A 159 -13.74 2.15 -17.04
C ARG A 159 -14.08 0.99 -17.97
N ALA A 160 -14.63 -0.11 -17.45
CA ALA A 160 -15.05 -1.27 -18.24
C ALA A 160 -16.19 -0.90 -19.21
N ALA A 161 -17.17 -0.11 -18.77
CA ALA A 161 -18.25 0.39 -19.63
C ALA A 161 -17.73 1.23 -20.82
N LYS A 162 -16.54 1.86 -20.68
CA LYS A 162 -15.89 2.64 -21.75
C LYS A 162 -15.11 1.76 -22.74
N ALA A 163 -14.70 0.57 -22.34
CA ALA A 163 -13.97 -0.38 -23.17
C ALA A 163 -14.88 -1.20 -24.11
N GLY A 164 -16.20 -1.07 -23.99
CA GLY A 164 -17.16 -1.74 -24.88
C GLY A 164 -16.93 -1.40 -26.36
N PRO A 165 -17.37 -2.28 -27.29
CA PRO A 165 -17.06 -2.15 -28.71
C PRO A 165 -17.52 -0.80 -29.24
N ARG A 166 -16.59 -0.04 -29.84
CA ARG A 166 -16.91 1.15 -30.61
C ARG A 166 -17.84 0.72 -31.75
N LYS A 167 -19.12 1.10 -31.69
CA LYS A 167 -20.05 0.91 -32.81
C LYS A 167 -19.42 1.57 -34.05
N ARG A 168 -19.02 0.75 -35.03
CA ARG A 168 -18.56 1.26 -36.34
C ARG A 168 -19.70 2.07 -36.92
N ARG A 169 -19.50 3.37 -37.11
CA ARG A 169 -20.47 4.20 -37.83
C ARG A 169 -20.43 3.75 -39.29
N VAL A 170 -21.52 3.16 -39.77
CA VAL A 170 -21.67 2.85 -41.20
C VAL A 170 -21.71 4.19 -41.94
N PRO A 171 -20.88 4.41 -42.98
CA PRO A 171 -20.93 5.63 -43.76
C PRO A 171 -22.31 5.77 -44.39
N ARG A 172 -22.96 6.93 -44.19
CA ARG A 172 -24.21 7.26 -44.89
C ARG A 172 -23.86 7.56 -46.34
N THR A 173 -24.10 6.61 -47.22
CA THR A 173 -24.08 6.86 -48.67
C THR A 173 -25.24 7.80 -49.00
N ARG A 174 -24.91 9.02 -49.45
CA ARG A 174 -25.88 9.97 -49.98
C ARG A 174 -26.17 9.53 -51.41
N ILE A 175 -27.31 8.90 -51.63
CA ILE A 175 -27.80 8.61 -52.98
C ILE A 175 -28.39 9.90 -53.51
N TYR A 176 -27.74 10.50 -54.49
CA TYR A 176 -28.32 11.58 -55.29
C TYR A 176 -29.22 10.93 -56.34
N ARG A 177 -30.50 11.33 -56.36
CA ARG A 177 -31.46 11.01 -57.42
C ARG A 177 -31.52 12.19 -58.39
#